data_AF-C8S4H9-F1
#
_entry.id   AF-C8S4H9-F1
#
_cell.length_a   1.000
_cell.length_b   1.000
_cell.length_c   1.000
_cell.angle_alpha   90.00
_cell.angle_beta   90.00
_cell.angle_gamma   90.00
#
_symmetry.space_group_name_H-M   'P 1'
#
loop_
_entity.id
_entity.type
_entity.pdbx_description
1 polymer ?
#
loop_
_entity_poly.entity_id
_entity_poly.type
_entity_poly.pdbx_seq_one_letter_code
_entity_poly.pdbx_strand_id
1 'polypeptide(L)'
;MLNDITFDPPVSFVGTNAALLPWNYAEVAMPQMIGRGSDQPRLVMALPTATAPARYAAIGPGTFSEPAATVDYIAGLHGIDELDRFADADTRCFLGPETDLKPTDPVTNDPATVFEILAEPWELITDRPISQAVVIIDAGIAFWNRRFRGLAGPRFRGMRFFDFDQPNAPSNLLTDLDIAAYCDLADREGNAAVMQRLGARYPNSVFGQAANPDPDSLWHGTAIADLAAGAEVGTADDVALFGLELPRAVIADYSGGILSVTLAMILPAAIAMTKDLADKLTIVMPLGFPAGPQDGSHPAAVAIDRAMAGSGRNNNCLVLPAGNHLQDRCHARLTGGGARASVHWDLPPEDYSTNTVAMFGVAGQPVSLAVAAPGQAVATPVTMPQASYCFAVQNNEKIGVLVRALDTPSRSQTGLALWQTAVTKDHNGASYGRWTLSSVADMDLWLARDDRDPVADRGRPRRPSRFWDAGYTRTDANGALMQSDDPMSVIKRTGTLSVLATARNPGIFAVRAMERLGMGGPGPSGYSSRREDGQPVANAAMVDEGWPHRGTMAAANGGQRRVRISGTSAAAGSFARITILPNVPPGG
;
A
#
# COMPACT_ATOMS: atom_id res chain seq x y z
N MET A 1 -15.89 -51.98 -6.85
CA MET A 1 -16.54 -50.84 -6.19
C MET A 1 -15.75 -49.59 -6.57
N LEU A 2 -16.05 -49.02 -7.74
CA LEU A 2 -15.67 -47.65 -8.08
C LEU A 2 -16.72 -46.80 -7.39
N ASN A 3 -16.39 -46.25 -6.22
CA ASN A 3 -17.29 -45.33 -5.54
C ASN A 3 -17.55 -44.16 -6.49
N ASP A 4 -18.82 -43.80 -6.66
CA ASP A 4 -19.25 -42.59 -7.35
C ASP A 4 -18.48 -41.40 -6.77
N ILE A 5 -17.48 -40.92 -7.51
CA ILE A 5 -16.81 -39.67 -7.22
C ILE A 5 -17.78 -38.59 -7.68
N THR A 6 -18.66 -38.18 -6.76
CA THR A 6 -19.42 -36.94 -6.93
C THR A 6 -18.41 -35.81 -6.96
N PHE A 7 -18.21 -35.21 -8.13
CA PHE A 7 -17.43 -33.98 -8.27
C PHE A 7 -18.18 -32.86 -7.54
N ASP A 8 -17.48 -32.14 -6.68
CA ASP A 8 -18.03 -30.95 -6.03
C ASP A 8 -18.54 -29.96 -7.09
N PRO A 9 -19.68 -29.29 -6.86
CA PRO A 9 -20.24 -28.34 -7.81
C PRO A 9 -19.22 -27.23 -8.13
N PRO A 10 -19.14 -26.80 -9.40
CA PRO A 10 -18.21 -25.75 -9.82
C PRO A 10 -18.49 -24.44 -9.10
N VAL A 11 -17.45 -23.61 -8.95
CA VAL A 11 -17.64 -22.22 -8.51
C VAL A 11 -18.62 -21.51 -9.43
N SER A 12 -19.63 -20.91 -8.84
CA SER A 12 -20.66 -20.15 -9.52
C SER A 12 -20.68 -18.72 -9.03
N PHE A 13 -21.23 -17.80 -9.83
CA PHE A 13 -21.39 -16.41 -9.45
C PHE A 13 -22.88 -16.08 -9.38
N VAL A 14 -23.32 -15.58 -8.23
CA VAL A 14 -24.74 -15.32 -7.96
C VAL A 14 -25.00 -13.87 -7.59
N GLY A 15 -26.13 -13.36 -8.07
CA GLY A 15 -26.61 -11.99 -7.81
C GLY A 15 -25.72 -10.94 -8.46
N THR A 16 -26.13 -10.35 -9.58
CA THR A 16 -25.49 -9.13 -10.07
C THR A 16 -26.21 -7.95 -9.43
N ASN A 17 -25.50 -7.21 -8.58
CA ASN A 17 -26.04 -6.03 -7.94
C ASN A 17 -25.36 -4.80 -8.53
N ALA A 18 -26.14 -3.78 -8.90
CA ALA A 18 -25.60 -2.48 -9.24
C ALA A 18 -25.10 -1.80 -7.96
N ALA A 19 -23.82 -1.46 -7.91
CA ALA A 19 -23.27 -0.65 -6.84
C ALA A 19 -21.95 -0.03 -7.32
N LEU A 20 -21.85 1.30 -7.18
CA LEU A 20 -20.60 2.03 -7.30
C LEU A 20 -19.73 1.73 -6.07
N LEU A 21 -19.15 0.54 -6.03
CA LEU A 21 -18.13 0.18 -5.04
C LEU A 21 -16.76 0.47 -5.64
N PRO A 22 -15.95 1.37 -5.04
CA PRO A 22 -14.55 1.47 -5.41
C PRO A 22 -13.86 0.12 -5.26
N TRP A 23 -12.98 -0.20 -6.19
CA TRP A 23 -12.28 -1.48 -6.20
C TRP A 23 -11.61 -1.83 -4.87
N ASN A 24 -10.85 -0.88 -4.33
CA ASN A 24 -10.16 -0.99 -3.04
C ASN A 24 -11.11 -1.17 -1.84
N TYR A 25 -12.39 -0.88 -2.02
CA TYR A 25 -13.41 -1.09 -1.00
C TYR A 25 -13.87 -2.53 -0.94
N ALA A 26 -13.92 -3.22 -2.08
CA ALA A 26 -14.38 -4.61 -2.15
C ALA A 26 -13.57 -5.54 -1.25
N GLU A 27 -12.24 -5.37 -1.23
CA GLU A 27 -11.34 -6.21 -0.43
C GLU A 27 -11.54 -6.01 1.08
N VAL A 28 -11.70 -4.75 1.49
CA VAL A 28 -11.86 -4.37 2.90
C VAL A 28 -13.26 -4.69 3.41
N ALA A 29 -14.29 -4.52 2.57
CA ALA A 29 -15.68 -4.78 2.90
C ALA A 29 -16.12 -6.23 2.68
N MET A 30 -15.32 -7.04 1.96
CA MET A 30 -15.64 -8.44 1.66
C MET A 30 -16.09 -9.23 2.90
N PRO A 31 -15.42 -9.18 4.07
CA PRO A 31 -15.91 -9.81 5.30
C PRO A 31 -17.40 -9.56 5.53
N GLN A 32 -17.79 -8.28 5.55
CA GLN A 32 -19.16 -7.87 5.81
C GLN A 32 -20.09 -8.28 4.66
N MET A 33 -19.66 -8.12 3.40
CA MET A 33 -20.46 -8.47 2.22
C MET A 33 -20.82 -9.96 2.15
N ILE A 34 -19.92 -10.85 2.58
CA ILE A 34 -20.20 -12.30 2.62
C ILE A 34 -20.85 -12.74 3.93
N GLY A 35 -21.22 -11.80 4.80
CA GLY A 35 -21.90 -12.06 6.08
C GLY A 35 -20.97 -12.56 7.19
N ARG A 36 -19.67 -12.24 7.13
CA ARG A 36 -18.63 -12.74 8.04
C ARG A 36 -17.90 -11.56 8.70
N GLY A 37 -18.24 -11.22 9.95
CA GLY A 37 -17.47 -10.23 10.72
C GLY A 37 -18.28 -9.21 11.52
N SER A 38 -19.23 -9.66 12.34
CA SER A 38 -19.96 -8.79 13.29
C SER A 38 -19.06 -7.96 14.21
N ASP A 39 -17.82 -8.42 14.40
CA ASP A 39 -16.85 -7.85 15.33
C ASP A 39 -15.76 -7.02 14.62
N GLN A 40 -15.82 -6.90 13.29
CA GLN A 40 -14.94 -6.02 12.53
C GLN A 40 -15.44 -4.57 12.69
N PRO A 41 -14.54 -3.57 12.86
CA PRO A 41 -14.94 -2.18 13.01
C PRO A 41 -15.81 -1.72 11.84
N ARG A 42 -16.79 -0.83 12.13
CA ARG A 42 -17.59 -0.17 11.09
C ARG A 42 -16.64 0.55 10.12
N LEU A 43 -16.91 0.42 8.83
CA LEU A 43 -16.09 1.03 7.78
C LEU A 43 -16.77 2.34 7.38
N VAL A 44 -16.24 3.49 7.80
CA VAL A 44 -16.64 4.76 7.17
C VAL A 44 -16.21 4.74 5.71
N MET A 45 -17.06 5.22 4.82
CA MET A 45 -16.77 5.55 3.43
C MET A 45 -16.80 7.05 3.31
N ALA A 46 -15.94 7.65 2.52
CA ALA A 46 -16.02 9.08 2.29
C ALA A 46 -16.02 9.36 0.81
N LEU A 47 -17.20 9.64 0.29
CA LEU A 47 -17.48 9.76 -1.13
C LEU A 47 -17.09 11.20 -1.54
N PRO A 48 -15.99 11.41 -2.28
CA PRO A 48 -15.77 12.66 -2.97
C PRO A 48 -16.89 12.76 -3.98
N THR A 49 -17.24 13.96 -4.38
CA THR A 49 -18.08 14.15 -5.57
C THR A 49 -17.35 15.15 -6.44
N ALA A 50 -17.50 15.09 -7.77
CA ALA A 50 -16.77 15.99 -8.66
C ALA A 50 -17.09 17.48 -8.40
N THR A 51 -18.20 17.79 -7.71
CA THR A 51 -18.75 19.15 -7.59
C THR A 51 -19.11 19.59 -6.17
N ALA A 52 -19.06 18.72 -5.17
CA ALA A 52 -19.41 19.04 -3.79
C ALA A 52 -18.37 18.49 -2.79
N PRO A 53 -18.33 19.06 -1.56
CA PRO A 53 -17.42 18.63 -0.53
C PRO A 53 -17.49 17.11 -0.27
N ALA A 54 -16.36 16.48 0.03
CA ALA A 54 -16.31 15.06 0.36
C ALA A 54 -17.24 14.77 1.56
N ARG A 55 -18.24 13.90 1.37
CA ARG A 55 -19.15 13.48 2.44
C ARG A 55 -18.64 12.17 3.03
N TYR A 56 -18.37 12.18 4.34
CA TYR A 56 -18.02 11.00 5.12
C TYR A 56 -19.32 10.32 5.59
N ALA A 57 -19.42 9.00 5.46
CA ALA A 57 -20.56 8.17 5.82
C ALA A 57 -20.09 6.87 6.45
N ALA A 58 -20.38 6.65 7.73
CA ALA A 58 -20.15 5.38 8.40
C ALA A 58 -21.01 4.27 7.79
N ILE A 59 -20.42 3.28 7.10
CA ILE A 59 -21.16 2.06 6.77
C ILE A 59 -20.96 1.02 7.85
N GLY A 60 -22.04 0.73 8.57
CA GLY A 60 -22.10 -0.33 9.56
C GLY A 60 -22.30 -1.72 8.92
N PRO A 61 -22.00 -2.81 9.66
CA PRO A 61 -22.18 -4.18 9.21
C PRO A 61 -23.60 -4.50 8.68
N GLY A 62 -24.63 -3.85 9.22
CA GLY A 62 -26.03 -4.06 8.85
C GLY A 62 -26.43 -3.46 7.50
N THR A 63 -25.69 -2.47 7.00
CA THR A 63 -25.98 -1.88 5.68
C THR A 63 -25.62 -2.87 4.57
N PHE A 64 -24.48 -3.58 4.68
CA PHE A 64 -23.99 -4.53 3.68
C PHE A 64 -24.77 -5.85 3.58
N SER A 65 -25.53 -6.22 4.62
CA SER A 65 -26.42 -7.39 4.56
C SER A 65 -27.61 -7.18 3.62
N GLU A 66 -27.93 -5.93 3.26
CA GLU A 66 -29.04 -5.58 2.36
C GLU A 66 -28.55 -4.67 1.22
N PRO A 67 -28.29 -5.23 0.01
CA PRO A 67 -27.80 -4.48 -1.14
C PRO A 67 -28.67 -3.26 -1.51
N ALA A 68 -29.99 -3.40 -1.44
CA ALA A 68 -30.93 -2.31 -1.72
C ALA A 68 -30.80 -1.19 -0.68
N ALA A 69 -30.70 -1.53 0.62
CA ALA A 69 -30.50 -0.55 1.68
C ALA A 69 -29.11 0.12 1.59
N THR A 70 -28.07 -0.59 1.14
CA THR A 70 -26.75 0.01 0.85
C THR A 70 -26.85 1.04 -0.28
N VAL A 71 -27.52 0.67 -1.37
CA VAL A 71 -27.70 1.56 -2.54
C VAL A 71 -28.57 2.75 -2.17
N ASP A 72 -29.68 2.57 -1.45
CA ASP A 72 -30.57 3.64 -0.99
C ASP A 72 -29.88 4.56 0.03
N TYR A 73 -29.03 4.01 0.90
CA TYR A 73 -28.23 4.78 1.84
C TYR A 73 -27.18 5.63 1.11
N ILE A 74 -26.43 5.03 0.16
CA ILE A 74 -25.47 5.76 -0.68
C ILE A 74 -26.20 6.82 -1.54
N ALA A 75 -27.32 6.48 -2.16
CA ALA A 75 -28.12 7.41 -2.97
C ALA A 75 -28.72 8.56 -2.12
N GLY A 76 -29.16 8.27 -0.89
CA GLY A 76 -29.64 9.26 0.07
C GLY A 76 -28.55 10.24 0.54
N LEU A 77 -27.28 9.82 0.53
CA LEU A 77 -26.13 10.70 0.82
C LEU A 77 -25.79 11.66 -0.33
N HIS A 78 -26.26 11.38 -1.56
CA HIS A 78 -25.89 12.13 -2.76
C HIS A 78 -27.04 12.93 -3.39
N GLY A 79 -28.30 12.62 -3.07
CA GLY A 79 -29.42 13.13 -3.84
C GLY A 79 -29.52 12.38 -5.18
N ILE A 80 -30.69 11.83 -5.46
CA ILE A 80 -30.92 10.89 -6.58
C ILE A 80 -30.56 11.50 -7.95
N ASP A 81 -30.66 12.83 -8.10
CA ASP A 81 -30.38 13.54 -9.36
C ASP A 81 -28.88 13.75 -9.65
N GLU A 82 -27.98 13.57 -8.67
CA GLU A 82 -26.53 13.68 -8.91
C GLU A 82 -25.91 12.36 -9.37
N LEU A 83 -26.53 11.21 -9.11
CA LEU A 83 -26.06 9.86 -9.51
C LEU A 83 -25.81 9.73 -11.02
N ASP A 84 -26.62 10.38 -11.85
CA ASP A 84 -26.44 10.43 -13.32
C ASP A 84 -25.21 11.25 -13.77
N ARG A 85 -24.64 12.09 -12.89
CA ARG A 85 -23.42 12.88 -13.16
C ARG A 85 -22.13 12.20 -12.68
N PHE A 86 -22.21 11.12 -11.91
CA PHE A 86 -21.03 10.34 -11.45
C PHE A 86 -20.43 9.43 -12.53
N ALA A 87 -20.96 9.48 -13.76
CA ALA A 87 -20.36 8.86 -14.94
C ALA A 87 -19.03 9.51 -15.37
N ASP A 88 -18.62 10.63 -14.76
CA ASP A 88 -17.26 11.19 -14.90
C ASP A 88 -16.29 10.62 -13.83
N ALA A 89 -15.15 10.11 -14.31
CA ALA A 89 -14.30 9.08 -13.71
C ALA A 89 -13.46 9.42 -12.45
N ASP A 90 -13.84 10.42 -11.63
CA ASP A 90 -12.93 11.00 -10.61
C ASP A 90 -13.33 10.83 -9.12
N THR A 91 -14.26 9.94 -8.82
CA THR A 91 -14.93 9.80 -7.49
C THR A 91 -14.35 8.62 -6.65
N ARG A 92 -13.92 8.81 -5.38
CA ARG A 92 -13.13 7.81 -4.58
C ARG A 92 -13.36 7.77 -3.05
N CYS A 93 -13.87 6.68 -2.47
CA CYS A 93 -14.18 6.56 -1.03
C CYS A 93 -12.99 6.62 -0.04
N PHE A 94 -13.13 7.28 1.15
CA PHE A 94 -12.19 7.20 2.31
C PHE A 94 -12.69 6.44 3.55
N LEU A 95 -11.80 5.99 4.45
CA LEU A 95 -12.09 5.13 5.62
C LEU A 95 -11.82 5.79 6.99
N GLY A 96 -12.62 5.45 8.02
CA GLY A 96 -12.44 5.80 9.43
C GLY A 96 -13.42 5.07 10.40
N PRO A 97 -13.16 5.03 11.72
CA PRO A 97 -14.14 4.62 12.74
C PRO A 97 -15.17 5.73 13.12
N GLU A 98 -16.22 5.36 13.87
CA GLU A 98 -17.36 6.22 14.20
C GLU A 98 -17.10 7.02 15.49
N THR A 99 -16.94 8.34 15.38
CA THR A 99 -17.19 9.31 16.47
C THR A 99 -18.00 10.49 15.92
N ASP A 100 -18.69 11.23 16.80
CA ASP A 100 -19.75 12.25 16.56
C ASP A 100 -19.48 13.33 15.47
N LEU A 101 -19.33 12.93 14.20
CA LEU A 101 -19.23 13.84 13.07
C LEU A 101 -20.64 14.33 12.70
N LYS A 102 -20.90 15.62 12.89
CA LYS A 102 -22.13 16.25 12.43
C LYS A 102 -22.09 16.37 10.89
N PRO A 103 -23.14 15.97 10.15
CA PRO A 103 -23.17 15.94 8.68
C PRO A 103 -23.05 17.28 7.93
N THR A 104 -22.67 18.38 8.58
CA THR A 104 -22.88 19.75 8.07
C THR A 104 -21.62 20.55 7.78
N ASP A 105 -20.42 20.03 8.01
CA ASP A 105 -19.19 20.79 7.69
C ASP A 105 -18.79 20.60 6.22
N PRO A 106 -18.74 21.67 5.40
CA PRO A 106 -18.37 21.57 3.99
C PRO A 106 -16.85 21.36 3.84
N VAL A 107 -16.42 20.17 3.43
CA VAL A 107 -15.01 19.83 3.12
C VAL A 107 -14.74 19.88 1.61
N THR A 108 -14.25 21.00 1.09
CA THR A 108 -13.96 21.23 -0.35
C THR A 108 -12.90 20.28 -0.96
N ASN A 109 -13.00 20.04 -2.28
CA ASN A 109 -12.03 19.25 -3.07
C ASN A 109 -10.89 20.07 -3.66
N ASP A 110 -10.83 21.39 -3.41
CA ASP A 110 -9.69 22.19 -3.80
C ASP A 110 -8.47 21.69 -3.00
N PRO A 111 -7.41 21.16 -3.65
CA PRO A 111 -6.20 20.76 -2.97
C PRO A 111 -5.69 21.87 -2.06
N ALA A 112 -5.78 23.15 -2.49
CA ALA A 112 -5.35 24.29 -1.68
C ALA A 112 -6.14 24.40 -0.36
N THR A 113 -7.45 24.16 -0.36
CA THR A 113 -8.24 24.19 0.87
C THR A 113 -8.08 22.92 1.71
N VAL A 114 -7.86 21.75 1.10
CA VAL A 114 -7.45 20.55 1.85
C VAL A 114 -6.11 20.82 2.54
N PHE A 115 -5.16 21.47 1.85
CA PHE A 115 -3.92 21.93 2.47
C PHE A 115 -4.18 22.92 3.60
N GLU A 116 -5.12 23.86 3.48
CA GLU A 116 -5.47 24.79 4.57
C GLU A 116 -6.11 24.10 5.78
N ILE A 117 -7.02 23.13 5.56
CA ILE A 117 -7.67 22.36 6.64
C ILE A 117 -6.67 21.45 7.35
N LEU A 118 -5.73 20.85 6.62
CA LEU A 118 -4.69 19.98 7.17
C LEU A 118 -3.50 20.77 7.76
N ALA A 119 -3.35 22.04 7.38
CA ALA A 119 -2.32 22.97 7.84
C ALA A 119 -2.84 23.87 8.96
N GLU A 120 -3.43 23.29 10.01
CA GLU A 120 -3.46 24.01 11.29
C GLU A 120 -2.04 24.51 11.59
N PRO A 121 -1.87 25.78 11.98
CA PRO A 121 -0.56 26.41 12.04
C PRO A 121 0.37 25.62 12.97
N TRP A 122 1.42 25.08 12.36
CA TRP A 122 2.55 24.51 13.05
C TRP A 122 3.32 25.66 13.69
N GLU A 123 2.98 26.03 14.92
CA GLU A 123 3.86 26.88 15.74
C GLU A 123 5.05 26.03 16.21
N LEU A 124 5.97 25.72 15.30
CA LEU A 124 7.27 25.23 15.70
C LEU A 124 8.02 26.38 16.36
N ILE A 125 8.33 26.22 17.64
CA ILE A 125 9.20 27.11 18.39
C ILE A 125 10.65 26.78 17.99
N THR A 126 11.05 27.18 16.78
CA THR A 126 12.44 27.08 16.36
C THR A 126 12.94 28.45 15.90
N ASP A 127 13.82 29.05 16.69
CA ASP A 127 14.48 30.32 16.34
C ASP A 127 15.52 30.19 15.21
N ARG A 128 15.62 29.01 14.57
CA ARG A 128 16.66 28.70 13.58
C ARG A 128 16.05 28.40 12.21
N PRO A 129 16.50 29.08 11.14
CA PRO A 129 16.12 28.72 9.79
C PRO A 129 16.63 27.31 9.45
N ILE A 130 15.79 26.48 8.86
CA ILE A 130 16.15 25.14 8.41
C ILE A 130 16.33 25.21 6.89
N SER A 131 17.53 24.87 6.40
CA SER A 131 17.80 24.89 4.96
C SER A 131 17.07 23.72 4.25
N GLN A 132 16.99 22.57 4.92
CA GLN A 132 16.52 21.31 4.35
C GLN A 132 15.76 20.45 5.38
N ALA A 133 14.64 19.89 4.96
CA ALA A 133 13.85 18.96 5.74
C ALA A 133 13.70 17.61 5.03
N VAL A 134 13.69 16.54 5.83
CA VAL A 134 13.36 15.19 5.40
C VAL A 134 12.16 14.68 6.19
N VAL A 135 11.12 14.27 5.49
CA VAL A 135 9.95 13.63 6.11
C VAL A 135 9.97 12.14 5.79
N ILE A 136 9.88 11.29 6.81
CA ILE A 136 9.75 9.84 6.67
C ILE A 136 8.29 9.44 6.89
N ILE A 137 7.67 8.83 5.88
CA ILE A 137 6.30 8.30 5.96
C ILE A 137 6.37 6.78 6.00
N ASP A 138 6.27 6.19 7.19
CA ASP A 138 6.44 4.75 7.39
C ASP A 138 5.76 4.30 8.69
N ALA A 139 5.97 3.06 9.12
CA ALA A 139 5.65 2.59 10.47
C ALA A 139 6.91 2.28 11.29
N GLY A 140 6.80 2.43 12.61
CA GLY A 140 7.87 2.08 13.54
C GLY A 140 9.09 3.00 13.43
N ILE A 141 8.87 4.30 13.63
CA ILE A 141 9.95 5.29 13.58
C ILE A 141 10.44 5.58 15.00
N ALA A 142 11.60 5.02 15.37
CA ALA A 142 12.28 5.28 16.63
C ALA A 142 12.99 6.63 16.61
N PHE A 143 12.24 7.73 16.54
CA PHE A 143 12.80 9.08 16.44
C PHE A 143 13.77 9.42 17.58
N TRP A 144 13.71 8.70 18.70
CA TRP A 144 14.62 8.84 19.85
C TRP A 144 15.97 8.13 19.70
N ASN A 145 16.21 7.39 18.61
CA ASN A 145 17.50 6.75 18.35
C ASN A 145 18.64 7.79 18.32
N ARG A 146 19.81 7.42 18.86
CA ARG A 146 21.00 8.27 18.91
C ARG A 146 21.50 8.75 17.54
N ARG A 147 21.28 7.98 16.48
CA ARG A 147 21.59 8.32 15.07
C ARG A 147 20.83 9.55 14.56
N PHE A 148 19.77 9.95 15.26
CA PHE A 148 18.97 11.12 14.96
C PHE A 148 19.23 12.28 15.94
N ARG A 149 20.38 12.27 16.64
CA ARG A 149 20.77 13.32 17.58
C ARG A 149 22.02 14.04 17.07
N GLY A 150 21.88 15.34 16.83
CA GLY A 150 22.98 16.22 16.43
C GLY A 150 23.62 16.91 17.63
N LEU A 151 24.56 17.83 17.36
CA LEU A 151 25.18 18.66 18.41
C LEU A 151 24.18 19.49 19.21
N ALA A 152 23.11 19.95 18.56
CA ALA A 152 22.09 20.80 19.16
C ALA A 152 20.91 20.01 19.79
N GLY A 153 21.04 18.69 19.95
CA GLY A 153 19.97 17.83 20.47
C GLY A 153 19.29 16.98 19.39
N PRO A 154 18.03 16.58 19.58
CA PRO A 154 17.28 15.81 18.59
C PRO A 154 17.21 16.52 17.23
N ARG A 155 17.33 15.75 16.16
CA ARG A 155 17.14 16.23 14.78
C ARG A 155 15.73 16.05 14.28
N PHE A 156 14.97 15.12 14.88
CA PHE A 156 13.53 15.10 14.69
C PHE A 156 12.91 16.34 15.31
N ARG A 157 12.19 17.10 14.50
CA ARG A 157 11.47 18.33 14.85
C ARG A 157 9.96 18.12 14.96
N GLY A 158 9.47 17.00 14.44
CA GLY A 158 8.08 16.64 14.61
C GLY A 158 7.84 15.18 14.29
N MET A 159 6.89 14.59 15.00
CA MET A 159 6.41 13.25 14.73
C MET A 159 4.88 13.25 14.79
N ARG A 160 4.22 12.92 13.68
CA ARG A 160 2.77 12.78 13.61
C ARG A 160 2.38 11.30 13.60
N PHE A 161 1.44 10.91 14.44
CA PHE A 161 0.84 9.58 14.44
C PHE A 161 -0.53 9.68 13.77
N PHE A 162 -0.63 9.22 12.52
CA PHE A 162 -1.85 9.40 11.76
C PHE A 162 -2.97 8.51 12.32
N ASP A 163 -4.14 9.12 12.55
CA ASP A 163 -5.35 8.44 13.01
C ASP A 163 -6.50 8.77 12.05
N PHE A 164 -7.24 7.76 11.62
CA PHE A 164 -8.39 7.97 10.73
C PHE A 164 -9.57 8.65 11.43
N ASP A 165 -9.72 8.46 12.75
CA ASP A 165 -10.78 9.10 13.53
C ASP A 165 -10.55 10.60 13.63
N GLN A 166 -9.29 10.99 13.74
CA GLN A 166 -8.87 12.35 14.02
C GLN A 166 -7.62 12.70 13.21
N PRO A 167 -7.70 12.75 11.87
CA PRO A 167 -6.53 12.90 10.99
C PRO A 167 -5.74 14.18 11.27
N ASN A 168 -6.43 15.18 11.84
CA ASN A 168 -5.86 16.50 12.13
C ASN A 168 -5.67 16.81 13.61
N ALA A 169 -6.07 15.95 14.54
CA ALA A 169 -6.05 16.33 15.95
C ALA A 169 -4.64 16.72 16.41
N PRO A 170 -4.47 17.88 17.07
CA PRO A 170 -3.18 18.30 17.60
C PRO A 170 -2.56 17.28 18.57
N SER A 171 -3.39 16.49 19.25
CA SER A 171 -2.95 15.39 20.13
C SER A 171 -2.08 14.36 19.41
N ASN A 172 -2.28 14.18 18.10
CA ASN A 172 -1.57 13.26 17.22
C ASN A 172 -0.19 13.76 16.78
N LEU A 173 0.21 14.96 17.21
CA LEU A 173 1.52 15.54 16.93
C LEU A 173 2.40 15.54 18.19
N LEU A 174 3.67 15.19 18.01
CA LEU A 174 4.75 15.46 18.94
C LEU A 174 5.58 16.64 18.39
N THR A 175 5.75 17.65 19.23
CA THR A 175 6.58 18.85 18.98
C THR A 175 8.05 18.59 19.30
N ASP A 176 8.97 19.49 18.92
CA ASP A 176 10.38 19.47 19.36
C ASP A 176 10.55 19.18 20.86
N LEU A 177 9.71 19.79 21.71
CA LEU A 177 9.77 19.62 23.16
C LEU A 177 9.35 18.20 23.58
N ASP A 178 8.28 17.67 22.99
CA ASP A 178 7.87 16.28 23.22
C ASP A 178 8.97 15.31 22.77
N ILE A 179 9.55 15.54 21.59
CA ILE A 179 10.62 14.70 21.03
C ILE A 179 11.82 14.66 21.99
N ALA A 180 12.26 15.81 22.50
CA ALA A 180 13.32 15.88 23.50
C ALA A 180 12.98 15.10 24.77
N ALA A 181 11.76 15.25 25.29
CA ALA A 181 11.31 14.54 26.48
C ALA A 181 11.30 13.00 26.30
N TYR A 182 10.96 12.51 25.10
CA TYR A 182 11.05 11.09 24.77
C TYR A 182 12.48 10.60 24.59
N CYS A 183 13.40 11.43 24.08
CA CYS A 183 14.83 11.10 24.04
C CYS A 183 15.40 10.95 25.46
N ASP A 184 15.05 11.86 26.37
CA ASP A 184 15.46 11.80 27.78
C ASP A 184 14.86 10.59 28.49
N LEU A 185 13.60 10.24 28.18
CA LEU A 185 12.98 9.02 28.67
C LEU A 185 13.73 7.78 28.19
N ALA A 186 14.10 7.71 26.90
CA ALA A 186 14.88 6.61 26.35
C ALA A 186 16.24 6.44 27.05
N ASP A 187 16.93 7.56 27.36
CA ASP A 187 18.23 7.52 28.01
C ASP A 187 18.16 7.10 29.48
N ARG A 188 17.07 7.45 30.19
CA ARG A 188 16.88 7.12 31.61
C ARG A 188 16.27 5.75 31.84
N GLU A 189 15.28 5.38 31.03
CA GLU A 189 14.41 4.22 31.28
C GLU A 189 14.43 3.19 30.14
N GLY A 190 15.10 3.49 29.03
CA GLY A 190 15.24 2.59 27.88
C GLY A 190 14.09 2.63 26.89
N ASN A 191 14.24 1.89 25.78
CA ASN A 191 13.30 1.88 24.66
C ASN A 191 11.90 1.41 25.04
N ALA A 192 11.80 0.41 25.93
CA ALA A 192 10.52 -0.17 26.32
C ALA A 192 9.60 0.87 27.00
N ALA A 193 10.16 1.77 27.83
CA ALA A 193 9.40 2.83 28.48
C ALA A 193 8.84 3.85 27.47
N VAL A 194 9.64 4.21 26.46
CA VAL A 194 9.18 5.07 25.35
C VAL A 194 8.04 4.42 24.59
N MET A 195 8.20 3.15 24.20
CA MET A 195 7.18 2.41 23.46
C MET A 195 5.88 2.26 24.25
N GLN A 196 5.96 1.94 25.54
CA GLN A 196 4.79 1.84 26.41
C GLN A 196 4.03 3.17 26.47
N ARG A 197 4.76 4.28 26.63
CA ARG A 197 4.16 5.63 26.69
C ARG A 197 3.56 6.06 25.37
N LEU A 198 4.23 5.80 24.25
CA LEU A 198 3.69 6.05 22.91
C LEU A 198 2.47 5.19 22.63
N GLY A 199 2.51 3.90 22.98
CA GLY A 199 1.39 2.99 22.78
C GLY A 199 0.15 3.36 23.59
N ALA A 200 0.33 3.84 24.83
CA ALA A 200 -0.76 4.35 25.65
C ALA A 200 -1.36 5.65 25.08
N ARG A 201 -0.54 6.53 24.50
CA ARG A 201 -0.97 7.81 23.92
C ARG A 201 -1.61 7.62 22.53
N TYR A 202 -1.09 6.70 21.74
CA TYR A 202 -1.46 6.47 20.33
C TYR A 202 -1.83 5.00 20.11
N PRO A 203 -3.04 4.57 20.51
CA PRO A 203 -3.45 3.17 20.45
C PRO A 203 -3.51 2.59 19.03
N ASN A 204 -3.69 3.45 18.01
CA ASN A 204 -3.72 3.08 16.59
C ASN A 204 -2.32 3.02 15.94
N SER A 205 -1.28 3.46 16.65
CA SER A 205 0.13 3.35 16.22
C SER A 205 0.62 1.90 16.25
N VAL A 206 1.79 1.62 15.66
CA VAL A 206 2.39 0.27 15.82
C VAL A 206 2.91 0.02 17.24
N PHE A 207 3.08 1.08 18.03
CA PHE A 207 3.45 0.98 19.45
C PHE A 207 2.26 0.68 20.36
N GLY A 208 1.02 0.87 19.90
CA GLY A 208 -0.22 0.68 20.66
C GLY A 208 -0.62 -0.77 20.96
N GLN A 209 0.14 -1.77 20.50
CA GLN A 209 -0.20 -3.18 20.76
C GLN A 209 -0.03 -3.56 22.25
N ALA A 210 -1.06 -4.23 22.80
CA ALA A 210 -0.98 -4.96 24.07
C ALA A 210 -0.02 -6.17 24.02
N ALA A 211 0.46 -6.55 22.84
CA ALA A 211 1.58 -7.47 22.65
C ALA A 211 2.85 -6.64 22.49
N ASN A 212 3.53 -6.34 23.60
CA ASN A 212 4.84 -5.67 23.65
C ASN A 212 5.64 -5.87 22.35
N PRO A 213 5.72 -4.86 21.45
CA PRO A 213 6.58 -4.98 20.30
C PRO A 213 7.99 -5.21 20.83
N ASP A 214 8.66 -6.23 20.33
CA ASP A 214 10.00 -6.60 20.77
C ASP A 214 10.90 -5.36 20.61
N PRO A 215 11.41 -4.74 21.68
CA PRO A 215 12.18 -3.51 21.60
C PRO A 215 13.49 -3.72 20.83
N ASP A 216 13.90 -4.97 20.66
CA ASP A 216 15.07 -5.37 19.90
C ASP A 216 14.76 -5.73 18.44
N SER A 217 13.49 -5.76 18.02
CA SER A 217 13.11 -6.01 16.63
C SER A 217 13.59 -4.90 15.69
N LEU A 218 13.64 -5.22 14.39
CA LEU A 218 13.84 -4.23 13.34
C LEU A 218 12.54 -3.46 13.14
N TRP A 219 12.61 -2.14 13.13
CA TRP A 219 11.52 -1.27 12.71
C TRP A 219 11.90 -0.58 11.41
N HIS A 220 11.12 -0.87 10.37
CA HIS A 220 11.41 -0.48 9.01
C HIS A 220 11.61 1.04 8.86
N GLY A 221 10.69 1.86 9.40
CA GLY A 221 10.81 3.32 9.34
C GLY A 221 12.06 3.89 10.00
N THR A 222 12.52 3.27 11.08
CA THR A 222 13.79 3.64 11.74
C THR A 222 15.00 3.41 10.83
N ALA A 223 15.05 2.25 10.17
CA ALA A 223 16.13 1.93 9.26
C ALA A 223 16.15 2.86 8.04
N ILE A 224 14.97 3.17 7.48
CA ILE A 224 14.87 4.10 6.35
C ILE A 224 15.27 5.53 6.76
N ALA A 225 14.87 6.00 7.94
CA ALA A 225 15.30 7.29 8.46
C ALA A 225 16.83 7.35 8.63
N ASP A 226 17.47 6.28 9.12
CA ASP A 226 18.94 6.22 9.24
C ASP A 226 19.62 6.24 7.87
N LEU A 227 19.11 5.51 6.89
CA LEU A 227 19.66 5.54 5.53
C LEU A 227 19.49 6.92 4.87
N ALA A 228 18.33 7.56 5.05
CA ALA A 228 18.03 8.88 4.48
C ALA A 228 18.89 9.99 5.09
N ALA A 229 18.99 10.06 6.42
CA ALA A 229 19.62 11.21 7.07
C ALA A 229 20.33 10.88 8.39
N GLY A 230 20.43 9.63 8.81
CA GLY A 230 21.11 9.30 10.07
C GLY A 230 22.57 9.74 10.08
N ALA A 231 23.04 10.21 11.24
CA ALA A 231 24.40 10.71 11.43
C ALA A 231 25.00 10.22 12.75
N GLU A 232 26.32 10.35 12.88
CA GLU A 232 26.98 10.05 14.16
C GLU A 232 26.62 11.12 15.19
N VAL A 233 26.57 10.73 16.47
CA VAL A 233 26.24 11.67 17.55
C VAL A 233 27.26 12.80 17.56
N GLY A 234 26.79 14.04 17.52
CA GLY A 234 27.65 15.22 17.56
C GLY A 234 28.20 15.65 16.20
N THR A 235 27.68 15.15 15.08
CA THR A 235 27.93 15.78 13.78
C THR A 235 27.14 17.09 13.66
N ALA A 236 27.76 18.12 13.08
CA ALA A 236 27.07 19.32 12.61
C ALA A 236 26.33 18.98 11.31
N ASP A 237 25.18 18.34 11.45
CA ASP A 237 24.24 18.06 10.35
C ASP A 237 23.00 18.94 10.58
N ASP A 238 22.73 19.85 9.64
CA ASP A 238 21.66 20.84 9.70
C ASP A 238 20.33 20.34 9.13
N VAL A 239 20.28 19.10 8.63
CA VAL A 239 19.06 18.53 8.06
C VAL A 239 18.08 18.17 9.18
N ALA A 240 16.91 18.81 9.14
CA ALA A 240 15.82 18.51 10.05
C ALA A 240 15.05 17.26 9.61
N LEU A 241 14.67 16.45 10.59
CA LEU A 241 13.89 15.24 10.37
C LEU A 241 12.45 15.45 10.87
N PHE A 242 11.51 14.88 10.14
CA PHE A 242 10.12 14.79 10.52
C PHE A 242 9.64 13.37 10.24
N GLY A 243 8.69 12.89 11.02
CA GLY A 243 8.10 11.57 10.82
C GLY A 243 6.59 11.65 10.77
N LEU A 244 6.00 10.85 9.89
CA LEU A 244 4.57 10.59 9.87
C LEU A 244 4.40 9.07 9.95
N GLU A 245 3.93 8.60 11.11
CA GLU A 245 3.64 7.19 11.32
C GLU A 245 2.28 6.83 10.75
N LEU A 246 2.27 5.80 9.89
CA LEU A 246 1.04 5.21 9.39
C LEU A 246 0.30 4.43 10.47
N PRO A 247 -1.04 4.48 10.48
CA PRO A 247 -1.83 3.71 11.42
C PRO A 247 -1.64 2.21 11.16
N ARG A 248 -1.75 1.42 12.21
CA ARG A 248 -1.63 -0.05 12.15
C ARG A 248 -2.53 -0.67 11.09
N ALA A 249 -3.73 -0.11 10.87
CA ALA A 249 -4.66 -0.62 9.87
C ALA A 249 -4.08 -0.57 8.45
N VAL A 250 -3.26 0.45 8.11
CA VAL A 250 -2.58 0.54 6.81
C VAL A 250 -1.48 -0.51 6.69
N ILE A 251 -0.76 -0.79 7.78
CA ILE A 251 0.30 -1.81 7.79
C ILE A 251 -0.28 -3.23 7.78
N ALA A 252 -1.45 -3.41 8.40
CA ALA A 252 -2.20 -4.65 8.38
C ALA A 252 -3.02 -4.82 7.10
N ASP A 253 -3.07 -3.81 6.24
CA ASP A 253 -3.69 -3.90 4.93
C ASP A 253 -2.67 -4.36 3.89
N TYR A 254 -2.84 -5.60 3.50
CA TYR A 254 -1.93 -6.28 2.61
C TYR A 254 -2.19 -5.91 1.15
N SER A 255 -3.44 -5.58 0.80
CA SER A 255 -3.77 -5.28 -0.58
C SER A 255 -3.27 -3.92 -1.06
N GLY A 256 -3.00 -3.01 -0.11
CA GLY A 256 -2.68 -1.62 -0.37
C GLY A 256 -3.94 -0.76 -0.60
N GLY A 257 -5.13 -1.31 -0.42
CA GLY A 257 -6.41 -0.59 -0.55
C GLY A 257 -6.57 0.54 0.46
N ILE A 258 -6.29 0.30 1.74
CA ILE A 258 -6.26 1.29 2.81
C ILE A 258 -5.12 2.28 2.55
N LEU A 259 -3.90 1.80 2.24
CA LEU A 259 -2.77 2.70 1.92
C LEU A 259 -3.13 3.68 0.79
N SER A 260 -3.75 3.18 -0.28
CA SER A 260 -4.17 3.99 -1.44
C SER A 260 -5.05 5.17 -1.05
N VAL A 261 -5.95 4.94 -0.09
CA VAL A 261 -6.86 5.95 0.46
C VAL A 261 -6.11 6.92 1.36
N THR A 262 -5.25 6.38 2.23
CA THR A 262 -4.47 7.16 3.21
C THR A 262 -3.53 8.16 2.53
N LEU A 263 -2.99 7.83 1.35
CA LEU A 263 -2.06 8.67 0.59
C LEU A 263 -2.57 10.09 0.32
N ALA A 264 -3.85 10.24 0.04
CA ALA A 264 -4.47 11.54 -0.23
C ALA A 264 -4.45 12.47 1.00
N MET A 265 -4.35 11.93 2.20
CA MET A 265 -4.35 12.68 3.46
C MET A 265 -2.93 12.88 3.99
N ILE A 266 -2.11 11.82 3.99
CA ILE A 266 -0.79 11.86 4.62
C ILE A 266 0.22 12.70 3.87
N LEU A 267 0.15 12.78 2.54
CA LEU A 267 1.12 13.55 1.76
C LEU A 267 0.90 15.05 1.94
N PRO A 268 -0.33 15.58 1.83
CA PRO A 268 -0.58 16.95 2.20
C PRO A 268 -0.19 17.27 3.64
N ALA A 269 -0.50 16.36 4.58
CA ALA A 269 -0.07 16.51 5.96
C ALA A 269 1.47 16.62 6.06
N ALA A 270 2.22 15.68 5.49
CA ALA A 270 3.69 15.68 5.48
C ALA A 270 4.30 16.96 4.87
N ILE A 271 3.71 17.48 3.79
CA ILE A 271 4.13 18.75 3.19
C ILE A 271 3.86 19.91 4.15
N ALA A 272 2.65 19.97 4.74
CA ALA A 272 2.25 20.98 5.70
C ALA A 272 3.15 21.01 6.95
N MET A 273 3.60 19.83 7.44
CA MET A 273 4.51 19.71 8.59
C MET A 273 5.81 20.51 8.43
N THR A 274 6.22 20.77 7.20
CA THR A 274 7.49 21.44 6.92
C THR A 274 7.29 22.78 6.25
N LYS A 275 6.03 23.18 6.00
CA LYS A 275 5.67 24.44 5.34
C LYS A 275 6.27 25.59 6.14
N ASP A 276 6.90 26.53 5.43
CA ASP A 276 7.59 27.70 6.00
C ASP A 276 8.82 27.44 6.91
N LEU A 277 9.12 26.17 7.22
CA LEU A 277 10.29 25.81 8.02
C LEU A 277 11.53 25.58 7.18
N ALA A 278 11.36 24.97 6.00
CA ALA A 278 12.46 24.58 5.12
C ALA A 278 12.29 25.01 3.67
N ASP A 279 13.39 25.42 3.04
CA ASP A 279 13.45 25.80 1.63
C ASP A 279 13.37 24.58 0.69
N LYS A 280 13.88 23.44 1.16
CA LYS A 280 13.90 22.17 0.42
C LYS A 280 13.31 21.05 1.26
N LEU A 281 12.44 20.27 0.65
CA LEU A 281 11.76 19.14 1.27
C LEU A 281 12.03 17.86 0.50
N THR A 282 12.53 16.83 1.19
CA THR A 282 12.58 15.46 0.70
C THR A 282 11.62 14.59 1.51
N ILE A 283 10.63 14.00 0.88
CA ILE A 283 9.74 13.02 1.49
C ILE A 283 10.22 11.64 1.06
N VAL A 284 10.44 10.74 2.03
CA VAL A 284 10.75 9.34 1.77
C VAL A 284 9.56 8.51 2.21
N MET A 285 8.95 7.84 1.24
CA MET A 285 7.84 6.92 1.50
C MET A 285 8.24 5.53 1.02
N PRO A 286 8.91 4.73 1.86
CA PRO A 286 9.50 3.45 1.52
C PRO A 286 8.46 2.31 1.43
N LEU A 287 7.28 2.62 0.88
CA LEU A 287 6.14 1.74 0.78
C LEU A 287 5.75 1.53 -0.68
N GLY A 288 5.08 0.43 -0.94
CA GLY A 288 4.61 0.13 -2.28
C GLY A 288 3.89 -1.20 -2.37
N PHE A 289 3.02 -1.30 -3.35
CA PHE A 289 2.33 -2.52 -3.75
C PHE A 289 2.34 -2.62 -5.30
N PRO A 290 2.32 -3.84 -5.87
CA PRO A 290 2.36 -4.04 -7.32
C PRO A 290 0.97 -4.03 -7.97
N ALA A 291 -0.10 -4.12 -7.17
CA ALA A 291 -1.45 -4.41 -7.64
C ALA A 291 -2.13 -3.21 -8.30
N GLY A 292 -1.87 -3.01 -9.60
CA GLY A 292 -2.52 -1.96 -10.36
C GLY A 292 -1.88 -1.73 -11.72
N PRO A 293 -2.53 -0.91 -12.56
CA PRO A 293 -2.01 -0.58 -13.88
C PRO A 293 -0.73 0.24 -13.72
N GLN A 294 0.25 -0.07 -14.55
CA GLN A 294 1.61 0.48 -14.44
C GLN A 294 1.80 1.76 -15.26
N ASP A 295 0.69 2.45 -15.52
CA ASP A 295 0.61 3.63 -16.37
C ASP A 295 0.33 4.92 -15.59
N GLY A 296 0.27 4.88 -14.25
CA GLY A 296 -0.02 6.06 -13.42
C GLY A 296 -1.51 6.40 -13.28
N SER A 297 -2.40 5.65 -13.91
CA SER A 297 -3.85 5.85 -13.77
C SER A 297 -4.41 5.37 -12.42
N HIS A 298 -3.63 4.58 -11.67
CA HIS A 298 -4.09 4.06 -10.40
C HIS A 298 -4.42 5.20 -9.41
N PRO A 299 -5.49 5.07 -8.61
CA PRO A 299 -5.89 6.10 -7.66
C PRO A 299 -4.77 6.63 -6.76
N ALA A 300 -4.01 5.72 -6.15
CA ALA A 300 -2.88 6.08 -5.32
C ALA A 300 -1.83 6.96 -6.03
N ALA A 301 -1.47 6.64 -7.28
CA ALA A 301 -0.51 7.41 -8.06
C ALA A 301 -1.03 8.81 -8.39
N VAL A 302 -2.30 8.92 -8.78
CA VAL A 302 -2.95 10.21 -9.03
C VAL A 302 -3.03 11.06 -7.76
N ALA A 303 -3.28 10.46 -6.59
CA ALA A 303 -3.33 11.18 -5.32
C ALA A 303 -1.95 11.75 -4.96
N ILE A 304 -0.88 10.97 -5.19
CA ILE A 304 0.50 11.42 -5.05
C ILE A 304 0.78 12.60 -5.99
N ASP A 305 0.44 12.49 -7.28
CA ASP A 305 0.67 13.54 -8.28
C ASP A 305 -0.03 14.84 -7.91
N ARG A 306 -1.28 14.76 -7.45
CA ARG A 306 -2.07 15.92 -6.99
C ARG A 306 -1.44 16.57 -5.75
N ALA A 307 -1.03 15.78 -4.75
CA ALA A 307 -0.40 16.30 -3.55
C ALA A 307 0.93 17.01 -3.85
N MET A 308 1.77 16.42 -4.72
CA MET A 308 3.04 17.02 -5.12
C MET A 308 2.84 18.30 -5.94
N ALA A 309 1.89 18.31 -6.88
CA ALA A 309 1.55 19.49 -7.67
C ALA A 309 0.96 20.63 -6.83
N GLY A 310 0.10 20.30 -5.85
CA GLY A 310 -0.53 21.27 -4.95
C GLY A 310 0.39 21.82 -3.85
N SER A 311 1.60 21.30 -3.72
CA SER A 311 2.51 21.66 -2.62
C SER A 311 3.04 23.10 -2.67
N GLY A 312 2.94 23.77 -3.83
CA GLY A 312 3.36 25.16 -4.03
C GLY A 312 4.88 25.40 -3.92
N ARG A 313 5.69 24.34 -3.79
CA ARG A 313 7.14 24.41 -3.63
C ARG A 313 7.85 23.86 -4.87
N ASN A 314 8.85 24.60 -5.35
CA ASN A 314 9.62 24.21 -6.53
C ASN A 314 10.66 23.12 -6.26
N ASN A 315 11.05 22.91 -5.00
CA ASN A 315 12.15 22.02 -4.60
C ASN A 315 11.69 20.81 -3.77
N ASN A 316 10.45 20.37 -3.98
CA ASN A 316 9.93 19.16 -3.32
C ASN A 316 10.35 17.90 -4.08
N CYS A 317 10.90 16.95 -3.33
CA CYS A 317 11.28 15.64 -3.82
C CYS A 317 10.50 14.57 -3.04
N LEU A 318 9.82 13.67 -3.73
CA LEU A 318 9.24 12.45 -3.15
C LEU A 318 10.01 11.24 -3.67
N VAL A 319 10.61 10.48 -2.76
CA VAL A 319 11.39 9.29 -3.10
C VAL A 319 10.57 8.04 -2.79
N LEU A 320 10.33 7.23 -3.82
CA LEU A 320 9.51 6.01 -3.76
C LEU A 320 10.34 4.78 -4.14
N PRO A 321 10.16 3.64 -3.47
CA PRO A 321 10.80 2.40 -3.86
C PRO A 321 10.17 1.87 -5.16
N ALA A 322 11.00 1.31 -6.05
CA ALA A 322 10.50 0.62 -7.24
C ALA A 322 9.68 -0.64 -6.92
N GLY A 323 9.86 -1.26 -5.73
CA GLY A 323 9.23 -2.52 -5.35
C GLY A 323 10.17 -3.71 -5.50
N ASN A 324 9.88 -4.78 -4.73
CA ASN A 324 10.72 -5.98 -4.64
C ASN A 324 10.09 -7.19 -5.36
N HIS A 325 9.20 -6.94 -6.33
CA HIS A 325 8.24 -7.95 -6.83
C HIS A 325 8.70 -8.72 -8.06
N LEU A 326 9.96 -8.53 -8.50
CA LEU A 326 10.44 -9.08 -9.77
C LEU A 326 10.31 -10.61 -9.84
N GLN A 327 10.40 -11.31 -8.71
CA GLN A 327 10.39 -12.77 -8.64
C GLN A 327 9.14 -13.35 -7.98
N ASP A 328 8.17 -12.51 -7.62
CA ASP A 328 7.05 -12.91 -6.76
C ASP A 328 5.96 -13.62 -7.55
N ARG A 329 6.00 -13.54 -8.90
CA ARG A 329 4.97 -14.08 -9.80
C ARG A 329 3.60 -13.49 -9.48
N CYS A 330 3.58 -12.19 -9.18
CA CYS A 330 2.38 -11.43 -8.87
C CYS A 330 1.74 -10.78 -10.09
N HIS A 331 2.33 -10.89 -11.29
CA HIS A 331 1.80 -10.32 -12.54
C HIS A 331 1.71 -11.39 -13.63
N ALA A 332 0.57 -11.49 -14.29
CA ALA A 332 0.36 -12.32 -15.46
C ALA A 332 -0.36 -11.54 -16.56
N ARG A 333 -0.03 -11.83 -17.82
CA ARG A 333 -0.67 -11.24 -19.00
C ARG A 333 -1.28 -12.34 -19.85
N LEU A 334 -2.60 -12.32 -19.96
CA LEU A 334 -3.35 -13.21 -20.84
C LEU A 334 -3.52 -12.51 -22.18
N THR A 335 -2.87 -13.05 -23.23
CA THR A 335 -3.05 -12.60 -24.61
C THR A 335 -3.74 -13.71 -25.40
N GLY A 336 -5.04 -13.57 -25.62
CA GLY A 336 -5.86 -14.65 -26.18
C GLY A 336 -5.85 -14.68 -27.70
N GLY A 337 -5.74 -13.52 -28.35
CA GLY A 337 -5.92 -13.42 -29.81
C GLY A 337 -7.25 -14.04 -30.29
N GLY A 338 -8.28 -14.04 -29.42
CA GLY A 338 -9.57 -14.71 -29.64
C GLY A 338 -9.67 -16.15 -29.11
N ALA A 339 -8.56 -16.81 -28.77
CA ALA A 339 -8.55 -18.07 -28.02
C ALA A 339 -8.59 -17.80 -26.51
N ARG A 340 -9.11 -18.77 -25.74
CA ARG A 340 -9.13 -18.67 -24.27
C ARG A 340 -7.70 -18.85 -23.73
N ALA A 341 -7.13 -17.79 -23.19
CA ALA A 341 -5.87 -17.83 -22.44
C ALA A 341 -6.16 -18.07 -20.95
N SER A 342 -5.23 -18.71 -20.24
CA SER A 342 -5.39 -19.04 -18.83
C SER A 342 -4.09 -18.92 -18.06
N VAL A 343 -4.20 -18.64 -16.76
CA VAL A 343 -3.11 -18.73 -15.78
C VAL A 343 -3.61 -19.47 -14.56
N HIS A 344 -2.70 -20.18 -13.89
CA HIS A 344 -3.01 -20.79 -12.61
C HIS A 344 -2.69 -19.84 -11.45
N TRP A 345 -3.52 -19.87 -10.41
CA TRP A 345 -3.32 -19.09 -9.18
C TRP A 345 -3.22 -20.05 -8.00
N ASP A 346 -2.02 -20.17 -7.43
CA ASP A 346 -1.77 -21.02 -6.28
C ASP A 346 -2.15 -20.26 -5.00
N LEU A 347 -3.22 -20.72 -4.32
CA LEU A 347 -3.58 -20.28 -2.97
C LEU A 347 -2.95 -21.20 -1.93
N PRO A 348 -2.21 -20.66 -0.94
CA PRO A 348 -1.62 -21.48 0.11
C PRO A 348 -2.68 -22.02 1.06
N PRO A 349 -2.45 -23.19 1.70
CA PRO A 349 -3.24 -23.60 2.86
C PRO A 349 -2.93 -22.69 4.05
N GLU A 350 -3.90 -22.54 4.95
CA GLU A 350 -3.77 -21.78 6.19
C GLU A 350 -3.41 -20.30 5.99
N ASP A 351 -3.86 -19.70 4.88
CA ASP A 351 -3.71 -18.27 4.65
C ASP A 351 -4.79 -17.50 5.42
N TYR A 352 -4.36 -16.54 6.24
CA TYR A 352 -5.22 -15.68 7.06
C TYR A 352 -5.48 -14.32 6.41
N SER A 353 -5.08 -14.13 5.15
CA SER A 353 -5.32 -12.92 4.37
C SER A 353 -6.45 -13.13 3.35
N THR A 354 -7.06 -12.03 2.95
CA THR A 354 -7.89 -11.99 1.75
C THR A 354 -6.98 -12.17 0.54
N ASN A 355 -7.36 -13.06 -0.37
CA ASN A 355 -6.61 -13.32 -1.58
C ASN A 355 -7.26 -12.60 -2.75
N THR A 356 -6.57 -11.60 -3.31
CA THR A 356 -7.16 -10.79 -4.38
C THR A 356 -6.35 -10.80 -5.67
N VAL A 357 -7.07 -10.89 -6.79
CA VAL A 357 -6.54 -10.61 -8.12
C VAL A 357 -7.24 -9.39 -8.71
N ALA A 358 -6.47 -8.34 -9.00
CA ALA A 358 -6.89 -7.20 -9.78
C ALA A 358 -6.66 -7.49 -11.28
N MET A 359 -7.63 -7.18 -12.11
CA MET A 359 -7.69 -7.50 -13.53
C MET A 359 -7.95 -6.25 -14.35
N PHE A 360 -7.13 -6.01 -15.36
CA PHE A 360 -7.23 -4.83 -16.21
C PHE A 360 -7.29 -5.25 -17.67
N GLY A 361 -8.32 -4.76 -18.36
CA GLY A 361 -8.55 -4.97 -19.78
C GLY A 361 -8.68 -3.66 -20.53
N VAL A 362 -9.07 -3.75 -21.79
CA VAL A 362 -9.33 -2.57 -22.64
C VAL A 362 -10.62 -1.88 -22.22
N ALA A 363 -10.60 -0.56 -22.07
CA ALA A 363 -11.79 0.23 -21.75
C ALA A 363 -12.95 -0.05 -22.71
N GLY A 364 -14.18 -0.12 -22.18
CA GLY A 364 -15.40 -0.36 -22.95
C GLY A 364 -15.60 -1.81 -23.40
N GLN A 365 -14.61 -2.69 -23.22
CA GLN A 365 -14.80 -4.10 -23.50
C GLN A 365 -15.41 -4.84 -22.30
N PRO A 366 -16.31 -5.81 -22.51
CA PRO A 366 -16.79 -6.65 -21.43
C PRO A 366 -15.65 -7.50 -20.88
N VAL A 367 -15.42 -7.42 -19.57
CA VAL A 367 -14.52 -8.35 -18.89
C VAL A 367 -15.23 -9.68 -18.76
N SER A 368 -14.72 -10.69 -19.48
CA SER A 368 -15.20 -12.07 -19.43
C SER A 368 -14.19 -12.92 -18.67
N LEU A 369 -14.56 -13.37 -17.47
CA LEU A 369 -13.69 -14.15 -16.59
C LEU A 369 -14.32 -15.50 -16.31
N ALA A 370 -13.57 -16.57 -16.56
CA ALA A 370 -13.91 -17.91 -16.11
C ALA A 370 -12.92 -18.37 -15.03
N VAL A 371 -13.48 -18.86 -13.92
CA VAL A 371 -12.75 -19.28 -12.72
C VAL A 371 -13.01 -20.75 -12.45
N ALA A 372 -11.98 -21.48 -12.04
CA ALA A 372 -12.09 -22.87 -11.57
C ALA A 372 -11.41 -23.01 -10.21
N ALA A 373 -12.11 -23.57 -9.23
CA ALA A 373 -11.47 -24.00 -7.98
C ALA A 373 -10.58 -25.24 -8.21
N PRO A 374 -9.70 -25.57 -7.26
CA PRO A 374 -8.82 -26.73 -7.36
C PRO A 374 -9.60 -28.02 -7.60
N GLY A 375 -9.19 -28.79 -8.62
CA GLY A 375 -9.82 -30.06 -9.00
C GLY A 375 -11.16 -29.93 -9.73
N GLN A 376 -11.65 -28.71 -9.97
CA GLN A 376 -12.91 -28.47 -10.67
C GLN A 376 -12.70 -28.09 -12.13
N ALA A 377 -13.73 -28.32 -12.95
CA ALA A 377 -13.79 -27.81 -14.32
C ALA A 377 -13.93 -26.28 -14.32
N VAL A 378 -13.38 -25.64 -15.36
CA VAL A 378 -13.50 -24.19 -15.55
C VAL A 378 -14.98 -23.83 -15.74
N ALA A 379 -15.48 -22.94 -14.89
CA ALA A 379 -16.87 -22.47 -14.95
C ALA A 379 -17.16 -21.69 -16.24
N THR A 380 -18.44 -21.52 -16.54
CA THR A 380 -18.88 -20.61 -17.61
C THR A 380 -18.38 -19.20 -17.32
N PRO A 381 -17.80 -18.49 -18.32
CA PRO A 381 -17.34 -17.13 -18.11
C PRO A 381 -18.46 -16.22 -17.62
N VAL A 382 -18.15 -15.41 -16.61
CA VAL A 382 -19.04 -14.37 -16.12
C VAL A 382 -18.70 -13.08 -16.83
N THR A 383 -19.75 -12.42 -17.31
CA THR A 383 -19.68 -11.06 -17.85
C THR A 383 -20.48 -10.17 -16.92
N MET A 384 -19.85 -9.11 -16.42
CA MET A 384 -20.47 -8.20 -15.47
C MET A 384 -20.71 -6.83 -16.10
N PRO A 385 -21.81 -6.13 -15.79
CA PRO A 385 -21.93 -4.71 -16.12
C PRO A 385 -20.92 -3.88 -15.32
N GLN A 386 -20.60 -2.67 -15.79
CA GLN A 386 -19.79 -1.72 -15.02
C GLN A 386 -20.48 -1.37 -13.69
N ALA A 387 -19.69 -0.96 -12.69
CA ALA A 387 -20.18 -0.60 -11.36
C ALA A 387 -21.12 -1.68 -10.76
N SER A 388 -20.64 -2.92 -10.75
CA SER A 388 -21.41 -4.05 -10.22
C SER A 388 -20.55 -5.03 -9.46
N TYR A 389 -21.20 -5.85 -8.64
CA TYR A 389 -20.57 -6.97 -7.97
C TYR A 389 -21.43 -8.23 -8.03
N CYS A 390 -20.79 -9.39 -7.88
CA CYS A 390 -21.45 -10.66 -7.64
C CYS A 390 -20.66 -11.53 -6.66
N PHE A 391 -21.34 -12.48 -6.01
CA PHE A 391 -20.69 -13.38 -5.05
C PHE A 391 -20.14 -14.61 -5.73
N ALA A 392 -18.88 -14.96 -5.43
CA ALA A 392 -18.33 -16.26 -5.77
C ALA A 392 -18.84 -17.29 -4.75
N VAL A 393 -19.47 -18.36 -5.24
CA VAL A 393 -20.11 -19.39 -4.42
C VAL A 393 -19.54 -20.77 -4.75
N GLN A 394 -19.16 -21.51 -3.71
CA GLN A 394 -18.72 -22.91 -3.78
C GLN A 394 -19.49 -23.70 -2.74
N ASN A 395 -20.10 -24.84 -3.13
CA ASN A 395 -20.90 -25.68 -2.22
C ASN A 395 -22.01 -24.90 -1.48
N ASN A 396 -22.68 -23.96 -2.16
CA ASN A 396 -23.68 -23.03 -1.62
C ASN A 396 -23.16 -22.04 -0.56
N GLU A 397 -21.85 -21.96 -0.34
CA GLU A 397 -21.25 -20.96 0.54
C GLU A 397 -20.63 -19.81 -0.26
N LYS A 398 -20.82 -18.58 0.21
CA LYS A 398 -20.10 -17.40 -0.32
C LYS A 398 -18.64 -17.49 0.10
N ILE A 399 -17.76 -17.64 -0.88
CA ILE A 399 -16.30 -17.78 -0.67
C ILE A 399 -15.53 -16.55 -1.18
N GLY A 400 -16.20 -15.58 -1.78
CA GLY A 400 -15.56 -14.38 -2.29
C GLY A 400 -16.52 -13.45 -3.01
N VAL A 401 -15.95 -12.39 -3.59
CA VAL A 401 -16.66 -11.37 -4.35
C VAL A 401 -15.88 -11.04 -5.62
N LEU A 402 -16.61 -10.93 -6.73
CA LEU A 402 -16.10 -10.38 -7.98
C LEU A 402 -16.72 -8.99 -8.15
N VAL A 403 -15.87 -7.98 -8.35
CA VAL A 403 -16.29 -6.59 -8.47
C VAL A 403 -15.79 -6.01 -9.78
N ARG A 404 -16.68 -5.34 -10.51
CA ARG A 404 -16.34 -4.57 -11.71
C ARG A 404 -16.51 -3.09 -11.41
N ALA A 405 -15.42 -2.35 -11.51
CA ALA A 405 -15.41 -0.90 -11.31
C ALA A 405 -15.97 -0.17 -12.55
N LEU A 406 -16.06 1.16 -12.46
CA LEU A 406 -16.19 2.00 -13.64
C LEU A 406 -14.90 1.91 -14.47
N ASP A 407 -15.06 1.92 -15.78
CA ASP A 407 -13.89 1.96 -16.66
C ASP A 407 -13.24 3.36 -16.57
N THR A 408 -11.92 3.38 -16.60
CA THR A 408 -11.15 4.60 -16.88
C THR A 408 -11.14 4.83 -18.40
N PRO A 409 -10.74 6.02 -18.88
CA PRO A 409 -10.62 6.26 -20.32
C PRO A 409 -9.71 5.26 -21.05
N SER A 410 -8.74 4.67 -20.36
CA SER A 410 -7.76 3.75 -20.95
C SER A 410 -8.00 2.28 -20.63
N ARG A 411 -8.62 1.95 -19.49
CA ARG A 411 -8.72 0.55 -19.01
C ARG A 411 -10.05 0.23 -18.34
N SER A 412 -10.53 -0.99 -18.55
CA SER A 412 -11.56 -1.61 -17.70
C SER A 412 -10.90 -2.24 -16.48
N GLN A 413 -11.53 -2.14 -15.30
CA GLN A 413 -11.02 -2.74 -14.08
C GLN A 413 -12.05 -3.71 -13.48
N THR A 414 -11.60 -4.92 -13.17
CA THR A 414 -12.35 -5.93 -12.43
C THR A 414 -11.43 -6.50 -11.39
N GLY A 415 -11.96 -7.08 -10.33
CA GLY A 415 -11.12 -7.94 -9.52
C GLY A 415 -11.90 -8.91 -8.66
N LEU A 416 -11.20 -9.95 -8.28
CA LEU A 416 -11.73 -11.12 -7.60
C LEU A 416 -11.04 -11.21 -6.24
N ALA A 417 -11.79 -11.01 -5.17
CA ALA A 417 -11.33 -11.24 -3.81
C ALA A 417 -11.94 -12.55 -3.29
N LEU A 418 -11.08 -13.46 -2.83
CA LEU A 418 -11.45 -14.71 -2.19
C LEU A 418 -11.17 -14.63 -0.69
N TRP A 419 -12.06 -15.24 0.09
CA TRP A 419 -11.92 -15.36 1.53
C TRP A 419 -10.65 -16.13 1.90
N GLN A 420 -10.12 -15.85 3.09
CA GLN A 420 -8.94 -16.53 3.63
C GLN A 420 -9.10 -18.06 3.59
N THR A 421 -8.02 -18.80 3.33
CA THR A 421 -8.04 -20.27 3.28
C THR A 421 -7.86 -20.92 4.65
N ALA A 422 -7.35 -20.17 5.63
CA ALA A 422 -7.28 -20.60 7.02
C ALA A 422 -8.68 -20.81 7.59
N VAL A 423 -8.92 -22.03 8.06
CA VAL A 423 -10.17 -22.38 8.72
C VAL A 423 -10.26 -21.61 10.03
N THR A 424 -11.33 -20.84 10.19
CA THR A 424 -11.75 -20.28 11.47
C THR A 424 -12.84 -21.14 12.07
N LYS A 425 -13.03 -21.09 13.40
CA LYS A 425 -14.05 -21.89 14.11
C LYS A 425 -15.44 -21.81 13.48
N ASP A 426 -15.75 -20.70 12.83
CA ASP A 426 -17.10 -20.38 12.38
C ASP A 426 -17.33 -20.61 10.88
N HIS A 427 -16.27 -20.81 10.06
CA HIS A 427 -16.40 -20.70 8.60
C HIS A 427 -15.42 -21.56 7.79
N ASN A 428 -15.91 -22.09 6.66
CA ASN A 428 -15.05 -22.66 5.61
C ASN A 428 -14.44 -21.53 4.77
N GLY A 429 -13.12 -21.55 4.65
CA GLY A 429 -12.36 -20.63 3.80
C GLY A 429 -12.59 -20.88 2.31
N ALA A 430 -12.01 -20.03 1.45
CA ALA A 430 -11.85 -20.41 0.05
C ALA A 430 -10.99 -21.69 -0.04
N SER A 431 -11.24 -22.54 -1.03
CA SER A 431 -10.44 -23.75 -1.24
C SER A 431 -8.97 -23.38 -1.48
N TYR A 432 -8.04 -23.93 -0.70
CA TYR A 432 -6.62 -23.79 -0.99
C TYR A 432 -6.22 -24.67 -2.18
N GLY A 433 -5.12 -24.32 -2.86
CA GLY A 433 -4.58 -25.07 -3.98
C GLY A 433 -4.57 -24.27 -5.28
N ARG A 434 -4.50 -24.98 -6.41
CA ARG A 434 -4.33 -24.38 -7.73
C ARG A 434 -5.67 -24.03 -8.38
N TRP A 435 -6.00 -22.75 -8.35
CA TRP A 435 -7.11 -22.18 -9.10
C TRP A 435 -6.72 -21.95 -10.56
N THR A 436 -7.72 -21.89 -11.44
CA THR A 436 -7.52 -21.49 -12.84
C THR A 436 -8.32 -20.24 -13.13
N LEU A 437 -7.64 -19.22 -13.65
CA LEU A 437 -8.24 -17.99 -14.16
C LEU A 437 -8.08 -17.99 -15.67
N SER A 438 -9.15 -17.69 -16.40
CA SER A 438 -9.10 -17.68 -17.86
C SER A 438 -9.98 -16.60 -18.47
N SER A 439 -9.54 -16.06 -19.60
CA SER A 439 -10.27 -15.05 -20.37
C SER A 439 -10.08 -15.27 -21.86
N VAL A 440 -11.04 -14.79 -22.65
CA VAL A 440 -10.94 -14.69 -24.12
C VAL A 440 -10.47 -13.31 -24.57
N ALA A 441 -10.51 -12.32 -23.67
CA ALA A 441 -10.03 -10.97 -23.90
C ALA A 441 -8.59 -10.83 -23.39
N ASP A 442 -7.87 -9.87 -23.95
CA ASP A 442 -6.54 -9.52 -23.45
C ASP A 442 -6.67 -8.84 -22.09
N MET A 443 -5.85 -9.29 -21.14
CA MET A 443 -5.98 -8.87 -19.75
C MET A 443 -4.64 -8.96 -19.02
N ASP A 444 -4.34 -7.93 -18.23
CA ASP A 444 -3.30 -7.97 -17.22
C ASP A 444 -3.92 -8.33 -15.86
N LEU A 445 -3.25 -9.20 -15.12
CA LEU A 445 -3.68 -9.68 -13.81
C LEU A 445 -2.57 -9.42 -12.80
N TRP A 446 -2.92 -8.75 -11.70
CA TRP A 446 -2.02 -8.54 -10.58
C TRP A 446 -2.59 -9.13 -9.30
N LEU A 447 -1.75 -9.84 -8.54
CA LEU A 447 -2.09 -10.22 -7.18
C LEU A 447 -1.92 -9.01 -6.26
N ALA A 448 -2.93 -8.75 -5.45
CA ALA A 448 -2.80 -7.89 -4.29
C ALA A 448 -1.77 -8.52 -3.34
N ARG A 449 -0.88 -7.70 -2.77
CA ARG A 449 0.28 -8.16 -2.00
C ARG A 449 -0.21 -8.80 -0.67
N ASP A 450 0.57 -9.72 -0.11
CA ASP A 450 0.46 -10.20 1.29
C ASP A 450 1.86 -10.35 1.89
N ASP A 451 2.62 -9.25 1.82
CA ASP A 451 3.94 -9.18 2.41
C ASP A 451 3.81 -8.59 3.80
N ARG A 452 3.62 -9.46 4.78
CA ARG A 452 3.71 -9.07 6.18
C ARG A 452 5.17 -8.84 6.58
N ASP A 453 5.39 -7.87 7.47
CA ASP A 453 6.54 -7.94 8.37
C ASP A 453 6.36 -9.15 9.32
N PRO A 454 7.19 -10.21 9.24
CA PRO A 454 7.06 -11.40 10.07
C PRO A 454 7.11 -11.11 11.58
N VAL A 455 7.52 -9.91 11.99
CA VAL A 455 7.55 -9.48 13.40
C VAL A 455 6.13 -9.25 13.95
N ALA A 456 5.15 -8.83 13.14
CA ALA A 456 3.88 -8.28 13.65
C ALA A 456 2.87 -9.31 14.19
N ASP A 457 2.91 -10.57 13.75
CA ASP A 457 2.39 -11.69 14.56
C ASP A 457 3.02 -13.02 14.15
N ARG A 458 3.86 -13.52 15.06
CA ARG A 458 4.65 -14.74 14.94
C ARG A 458 3.80 -16.02 14.99
N GLY A 459 2.49 -15.91 15.25
CA GLY A 459 1.60 -17.04 15.49
C GLY A 459 0.83 -17.52 14.25
N ARG A 460 0.83 -16.76 13.15
CA ARG A 460 0.05 -17.08 11.94
C ARG A 460 0.98 -17.16 10.73
N PRO A 461 1.41 -18.36 10.30
CA PRO A 461 2.20 -18.49 9.09
C PRO A 461 1.37 -18.01 7.91
N ARG A 462 1.91 -17.07 7.13
CA ARG A 462 1.32 -16.65 5.86
C ARG A 462 2.30 -16.91 4.73
N ARG A 463 1.75 -17.28 3.59
CA ARG A 463 2.51 -17.52 2.37
C ARG A 463 1.84 -16.67 1.30
N PRO A 464 2.58 -15.87 0.53
CA PRO A 464 1.96 -15.10 -0.54
C PRO A 464 1.36 -16.05 -1.57
N SER A 465 0.14 -15.77 -2.01
CA SER A 465 -0.39 -16.40 -3.21
C SER A 465 0.43 -15.96 -4.43
N ARG A 466 0.39 -16.77 -5.49
CA ARG A 466 1.25 -16.56 -6.65
C ARG A 466 0.62 -17.11 -7.90
N PHE A 467 0.95 -16.54 -9.04
CA PHE A 467 0.68 -17.19 -10.30
C PHE A 467 1.61 -18.37 -10.52
N TRP A 468 1.09 -19.39 -11.18
CA TRP A 468 1.84 -20.55 -11.63
C TRP A 468 1.63 -20.76 -13.12
N ASP A 469 2.73 -21.05 -13.80
CA ASP A 469 2.77 -21.35 -15.22
C ASP A 469 3.96 -22.29 -15.47
N ALA A 470 3.75 -23.32 -16.29
CA ALA A 470 4.78 -24.34 -16.54
C ALA A 470 5.98 -23.78 -17.31
N GLY A 471 5.77 -22.73 -18.11
CA GLY A 471 6.82 -22.03 -18.85
C GLY A 471 7.62 -21.05 -17.99
N TYR A 472 7.19 -20.73 -16.76
CA TYR A 472 7.90 -19.76 -15.93
C TYR A 472 9.21 -20.33 -15.38
N THR A 473 10.33 -19.83 -15.89
CA THR A 473 11.67 -20.18 -15.42
C THR A 473 12.17 -19.15 -14.42
N ARG A 474 12.37 -19.53 -13.14
CA ARG A 474 12.87 -18.61 -12.09
C ARG A 474 14.38 -18.39 -12.16
N THR A 475 15.13 -19.44 -12.42
CA THR A 475 16.59 -19.43 -12.46
C THR A 475 17.09 -19.98 -13.78
N ASP A 476 18.18 -19.43 -14.29
CA ASP A 476 18.87 -19.97 -15.47
C ASP A 476 19.58 -21.30 -15.15
N ALA A 477 20.26 -21.86 -16.16
CA ALA A 477 21.01 -23.12 -16.02
C ALA A 477 22.16 -23.05 -15.00
N ASN A 478 22.61 -21.85 -14.62
CA ASN A 478 23.66 -21.62 -13.64
C ASN A 478 23.10 -21.32 -12.24
N GLY A 479 21.78 -21.32 -12.06
CA GLY A 479 21.11 -20.99 -10.81
C GLY A 479 20.98 -19.48 -10.55
N ALA A 480 21.34 -18.62 -11.51
CA ALA A 480 21.15 -17.18 -11.40
C ALA A 480 19.68 -16.80 -11.60
N LEU A 481 19.19 -15.80 -10.86
CA LEU A 481 17.81 -15.33 -11.01
C LEU A 481 17.60 -14.72 -12.41
N MET A 482 16.63 -15.24 -13.14
CA MET A 482 16.20 -14.66 -14.41
C MET A 482 15.58 -13.29 -14.16
N GLN A 483 16.02 -12.26 -14.89
CA GLN A 483 15.50 -10.89 -14.72
C GLN A 483 14.61 -10.43 -15.89
N SER A 484 14.63 -11.16 -17.01
CA SER A 484 13.82 -10.89 -18.20
C SER A 484 12.58 -11.80 -18.22
N ASP A 485 11.56 -11.38 -18.95
CA ASP A 485 10.38 -12.20 -19.18
C ASP A 485 10.72 -13.44 -19.99
N ASP A 486 10.01 -14.53 -19.71
CA ASP A 486 9.99 -15.71 -20.57
C ASP A 486 8.89 -15.50 -21.63
N PRO A 487 9.21 -15.53 -22.94
CA PRO A 487 8.20 -15.36 -23.98
C PRO A 487 7.15 -16.48 -23.98
N MET A 488 7.47 -17.65 -23.43
CA MET A 488 6.56 -18.79 -23.35
C MET A 488 5.64 -18.74 -22.12
N SER A 489 5.95 -17.89 -21.14
CA SER A 489 5.17 -17.79 -19.91
C SER A 489 4.18 -16.64 -19.96
N VAL A 490 2.96 -16.87 -19.49
CA VAL A 490 1.99 -15.79 -19.22
C VAL A 490 2.38 -14.95 -18.01
N ILE A 491 3.23 -15.47 -17.11
CA ILE A 491 3.72 -14.73 -15.95
C ILE A 491 4.81 -13.76 -16.40
N LYS A 492 4.69 -12.50 -15.97
CA LYS A 492 5.60 -11.42 -16.36
C LYS A 492 6.35 -10.87 -15.16
N ARG A 493 7.61 -10.52 -15.39
CA ARG A 493 8.49 -9.75 -14.50
C ARG A 493 8.44 -8.26 -14.84
N THR A 494 8.20 -7.94 -16.10
CA THR A 494 7.80 -6.58 -16.48
C THR A 494 6.46 -6.22 -15.85
N GLY A 495 6.22 -4.93 -15.61
CA GLY A 495 4.99 -4.46 -14.96
C GLY A 495 4.85 -4.87 -13.49
N THR A 496 5.96 -5.13 -12.80
CA THR A 496 6.01 -5.45 -11.36
C THR A 496 6.38 -4.25 -10.49
N LEU A 497 6.59 -3.08 -11.11
CA LEU A 497 6.87 -1.82 -10.44
C LEU A 497 5.79 -1.53 -9.38
N SER A 498 6.17 -0.88 -8.28
CA SER A 498 5.17 -0.39 -7.35
C SER A 498 4.27 0.60 -8.07
N VAL A 499 2.96 0.43 -7.92
CA VAL A 499 1.96 1.34 -8.47
C VAL A 499 2.21 2.78 -8.04
N LEU A 500 2.69 3.01 -6.82
CA LEU A 500 3.03 4.35 -6.33
C LEU A 500 4.16 4.98 -7.16
N ALA A 501 5.12 4.18 -7.59
CA ALA A 501 6.26 4.58 -8.42
C ALA A 501 5.90 4.84 -9.89
N THR A 502 4.62 4.73 -10.27
CA THR A 502 4.11 5.08 -11.62
C THR A 502 3.56 6.51 -11.70
N ALA A 503 3.53 7.22 -10.57
CA ALA A 503 3.20 8.64 -10.50
C ALA A 503 4.13 9.46 -11.41
N ARG A 504 3.59 10.51 -12.05
CA ARG A 504 4.21 11.19 -13.19
C ARG A 504 4.80 12.56 -12.87
N ASN A 505 4.56 13.09 -11.67
CA ASN A 505 5.07 14.40 -11.29
C ASN A 505 6.62 14.42 -11.31
N PRO A 506 7.27 15.45 -11.91
CA PRO A 506 8.72 15.53 -12.01
C PRO A 506 9.49 15.54 -10.68
N GLY A 507 8.84 15.93 -9.59
CA GLY A 507 9.41 15.87 -8.23
C GLY A 507 9.38 14.47 -7.61
N ILE A 508 8.92 13.44 -8.32
CA ILE A 508 8.82 12.06 -7.83
C ILE A 508 9.95 11.23 -8.42
N PHE A 509 10.71 10.58 -7.54
CA PHE A 509 11.82 9.71 -7.89
C PHE A 509 11.50 8.29 -7.46
N ALA A 510 11.10 7.45 -8.41
CA ALA A 510 11.12 6.00 -8.23
C ALA A 510 12.57 5.52 -8.19
N VAL A 511 12.93 4.64 -7.24
CA VAL A 511 14.30 4.19 -7.01
C VAL A 511 14.41 2.67 -7.00
N ARG A 512 15.27 2.11 -7.86
CA ARG A 512 15.63 0.69 -7.85
C ARG A 512 16.79 0.38 -6.93
N ALA A 513 16.84 -0.86 -6.47
CA ALA A 513 17.97 -1.42 -5.73
C ALA A 513 19.04 -1.94 -6.68
N MET A 514 20.31 -1.65 -6.37
CA MET A 514 21.47 -2.20 -7.04
C MET A 514 22.25 -3.13 -6.10
N GLU A 515 22.84 -4.18 -6.68
CA GLU A 515 23.74 -5.12 -6.03
C GLU A 515 25.09 -5.17 -6.76
N ARG A 516 26.16 -5.49 -6.02
CA ARG A 516 27.47 -5.76 -6.61
C ARG A 516 27.57 -7.23 -7.01
N LEU A 517 27.56 -7.51 -8.31
CA LEU A 517 27.55 -8.85 -8.90
C LEU A 517 28.98 -9.42 -9.00
N GLY A 518 29.65 -9.64 -7.87
CA GLY A 518 31.01 -10.18 -7.84
C GLY A 518 31.99 -9.37 -8.69
N MET A 519 32.69 -10.02 -9.63
CA MET A 519 33.62 -9.38 -10.58
C MET A 519 32.92 -8.56 -11.68
N GLY A 520 31.59 -8.67 -11.83
CA GLY A 520 30.81 -8.06 -12.92
C GLY A 520 30.39 -6.61 -12.70
N GLY A 521 30.83 -5.96 -11.62
CA GLY A 521 30.44 -4.58 -11.30
C GLY A 521 29.02 -4.46 -10.73
N PRO A 522 28.48 -3.23 -10.62
CA PRO A 522 27.14 -2.99 -10.10
C PRO A 522 26.07 -3.39 -11.12
N GLY A 523 25.04 -4.10 -10.67
CA GLY A 523 23.86 -4.47 -11.46
C GLY A 523 22.57 -4.28 -10.66
N PRO A 524 21.39 -4.32 -11.30
CA PRO A 524 20.13 -4.29 -10.57
C PRO A 524 19.98 -5.54 -9.70
N SER A 525 19.55 -5.35 -8.45
CA SER A 525 19.27 -6.47 -7.55
C SER A 525 18.22 -7.40 -8.17
N GLY A 526 18.40 -8.71 -8.07
CA GLY A 526 17.49 -9.70 -8.66
C GLY A 526 16.03 -9.68 -8.18
N TYR A 527 15.70 -8.88 -7.17
CA TYR A 527 14.35 -8.62 -6.67
C TYR A 527 13.76 -7.28 -7.14
N SER A 528 14.56 -6.36 -7.67
CA SER A 528 14.10 -5.00 -7.98
C SER A 528 13.13 -5.01 -9.15
N SER A 529 11.91 -4.53 -8.92
CA SER A 529 10.84 -4.50 -9.91
C SER A 529 11.18 -3.72 -11.19
N ARG A 530 10.43 -4.01 -12.26
CA ARG A 530 10.60 -3.40 -13.58
C ARG A 530 9.32 -2.73 -14.08
N ARG A 531 9.51 -1.72 -14.93
CA ARG A 531 8.43 -1.03 -15.66
C ARG A 531 7.74 -1.98 -16.65
N GLU A 532 6.58 -1.57 -17.14
CA GLU A 532 5.82 -2.33 -18.14
C GLU A 532 6.55 -2.45 -19.48
N ASP A 533 7.33 -1.44 -19.88
CA ASP A 533 8.19 -1.47 -21.07
C ASP A 533 9.47 -2.32 -20.91
N GLY A 534 9.63 -2.97 -19.74
CA GLY A 534 10.78 -3.79 -19.36
C GLY A 534 12.06 -3.02 -19.04
N GLN A 535 12.05 -1.68 -19.17
CA GLN A 535 13.17 -0.85 -18.79
C GLN A 535 13.32 -0.81 -17.26
N PRO A 536 14.57 -0.77 -16.76
CA PRO A 536 14.79 -0.51 -15.36
C PRO A 536 14.36 0.91 -14.99
N VAL A 537 14.03 1.12 -13.73
CA VAL A 537 13.87 2.46 -13.16
C VAL A 537 15.21 3.21 -13.24
N ALA A 538 15.18 4.46 -13.70
CA ALA A 538 16.39 5.25 -13.94
C ALA A 538 17.18 5.49 -12.65
N ASN A 539 16.53 6.03 -11.61
CA ASN A 539 17.18 6.30 -10.34
C ASN A 539 17.48 5.00 -9.60
N ALA A 540 18.66 4.93 -9.00
CA ALA A 540 19.16 3.72 -8.37
C ALA A 540 20.06 4.04 -7.18
N ALA A 541 20.09 3.14 -6.20
CA ALA A 541 21.06 3.20 -5.12
C ALA A 541 21.64 1.80 -4.86
N MET A 542 22.94 1.77 -4.54
CA MET A 542 23.64 0.55 -4.12
C MET A 542 23.19 0.19 -2.71
N VAL A 543 22.62 -1.01 -2.55
CA VAL A 543 22.16 -1.50 -1.24
C VAL A 543 22.75 -2.85 -0.89
N ASP A 544 23.08 -3.68 -1.88
CA ASP A 544 23.63 -5.01 -1.65
C ASP A 544 25.11 -5.06 -2.05
N GLU A 545 25.96 -4.71 -1.09
CA GLU A 545 27.41 -4.73 -1.28
C GLU A 545 28.00 -6.10 -0.94
N GLY A 546 28.08 -6.96 -1.94
CA GLY A 546 28.88 -8.19 -1.90
C GLY A 546 28.25 -9.38 -1.17
N TRP A 547 28.91 -10.53 -1.33
CA TRP A 547 28.58 -11.79 -0.69
C TRP A 547 29.57 -12.01 0.47
N PRO A 548 29.22 -12.71 1.58
CA PRO A 548 27.98 -13.45 1.83
C PRO A 548 26.82 -12.65 2.41
N HIS A 549 27.02 -11.37 2.75
CA HIS A 549 26.02 -10.59 3.49
C HIS A 549 25.48 -9.42 2.66
N ARG A 550 24.33 -9.65 2.01
CA ARG A 550 23.56 -8.61 1.31
C ARG A 550 23.04 -7.55 2.28
N GLY A 551 22.70 -6.38 1.73
CA GLY A 551 22.10 -5.26 2.46
C GLY A 551 23.10 -4.27 3.03
N THR A 552 22.57 -3.08 3.31
CA THR A 552 23.28 -1.94 3.88
C THR A 552 23.00 -1.81 5.37
N MET A 553 23.97 -1.36 6.15
CA MET A 553 23.86 -1.25 7.61
C MET A 553 23.03 -0.04 8.01
N ALA A 554 21.91 -0.25 8.69
CA ALA A 554 21.04 0.80 9.22
C ALA A 554 20.72 0.57 10.71
N ALA A 555 20.32 1.63 11.41
CA ALA A 555 19.74 1.54 12.74
C ALA A 555 18.48 0.68 12.73
N ALA A 556 18.36 -0.23 13.70
CA ALA A 556 17.26 -1.20 13.72
C ALA A 556 16.03 -0.68 14.46
N ASN A 557 16.22 -0.02 15.60
CA ASN A 557 15.18 0.37 16.55
C ASN A 557 15.66 1.58 17.37
N GLY A 558 15.13 1.85 18.57
CA GLY A 558 15.59 2.95 19.42
C GLY A 558 17.01 2.81 20.01
N GLY A 559 17.58 1.61 19.99
CA GLY A 559 18.87 1.28 20.61
C GLY A 559 20.10 1.48 19.71
N GLN A 560 21.24 0.94 20.13
CA GLN A 560 22.49 0.97 19.34
C GLN A 560 22.56 -0.14 18.27
N ARG A 561 21.56 -1.04 18.24
CA ARG A 561 21.53 -2.16 17.32
C ARG A 561 21.46 -1.66 15.88
N ARG A 562 22.33 -2.19 15.04
CA ARG A 562 22.29 -2.01 13.60
C ARG A 562 22.05 -3.35 12.92
N VAL A 563 21.35 -3.33 11.81
CA VAL A 563 21.07 -4.51 10.98
C VAL A 563 21.36 -4.22 9.52
N ARG A 564 21.61 -5.26 8.75
CA ARG A 564 21.64 -5.15 7.29
C ARG A 564 20.22 -5.18 6.76
N ILE A 565 19.89 -4.21 5.91
CA ILE A 565 18.60 -4.15 5.23
C ILE A 565 18.87 -4.14 3.73
N SER A 566 18.11 -4.96 3.02
CA SER A 566 18.05 -4.98 1.55
C SER A 566 16.67 -4.54 1.10
N GLY A 567 16.51 -4.32 -0.20
CA GLY A 567 15.24 -3.95 -0.80
C GLY A 567 15.26 -2.56 -1.43
N THR A 568 14.25 -2.29 -2.25
CA THR A 568 14.05 -0.97 -2.86
C THR A 568 13.70 0.11 -1.85
N SER A 569 13.16 -0.23 -0.67
CA SER A 569 12.96 0.71 0.44
C SER A 569 14.30 1.24 0.96
N ALA A 570 15.28 0.37 1.18
CA ALA A 570 16.66 0.74 1.53
C ALA A 570 17.29 1.64 0.48
N ALA A 571 17.00 1.35 -0.80
CA ALA A 571 17.50 2.13 -1.92
C ALA A 571 16.88 3.52 -1.94
N ALA A 572 15.57 3.63 -1.68
CA ALA A 572 14.87 4.91 -1.55
C ALA A 572 15.45 5.76 -0.40
N GLY A 573 15.68 5.18 0.78
CA GLY A 573 16.36 5.88 1.88
C GLY A 573 17.76 6.35 1.48
N SER A 574 18.56 5.47 0.88
CA SER A 574 19.93 5.81 0.47
C SER A 574 19.97 6.87 -0.65
N PHE A 575 19.00 6.85 -1.56
CA PHE A 575 18.85 7.85 -2.62
C PHE A 575 18.39 9.21 -2.06
N ALA A 576 17.50 9.22 -1.07
CA ALA A 576 17.10 10.44 -0.39
C ALA A 576 18.32 11.15 0.24
N ARG A 577 19.28 10.40 0.80
CA ARG A 577 20.55 11.00 1.26
C ARG A 577 21.28 11.76 0.17
N ILE A 578 21.31 11.21 -1.05
CA ILE A 578 21.94 11.85 -2.22
C ILE A 578 21.19 13.13 -2.60
N THR A 579 19.85 13.12 -2.56
CA THR A 579 19.04 14.29 -2.92
C THR A 579 19.20 15.44 -1.93
N ILE A 580 19.61 15.18 -0.69
CA ILE A 580 19.82 16.21 0.34
C ILE A 580 21.16 16.95 0.13
N LEU A 581 22.19 16.27 -0.41
CA LEU A 581 23.52 16.89 -0.56
C LEU A 581 23.51 18.11 -1.50
N PRO A 582 24.18 19.23 -1.13
CA PRO A 582 24.07 20.52 -1.82
C PRO A 582 24.63 20.59 -3.25
N ASN A 583 25.28 19.53 -3.75
CA ASN A 583 26.01 19.53 -5.02
C ASN A 583 25.61 18.40 -6.00
N VAL A 584 24.49 17.73 -5.78
CA VAL A 584 24.00 16.74 -6.75
C VAL A 584 22.97 17.41 -7.65
N PRO A 585 23.27 17.66 -8.93
CA PRO A 585 22.26 18.18 -9.85
C PRO A 585 21.08 17.20 -9.92
N PRO A 586 19.83 17.67 -9.87
CA PRO A 586 18.66 16.81 -10.03
C PRO A 586 18.62 16.31 -11.48
N GLY A 587 19.08 15.08 -11.71
CA GLY A 587 18.99 14.38 -13.00
C GLY A 587 20.34 14.10 -13.65
N GLY A 588 20.77 12.84 -13.60
CA GLY A 588 21.87 12.27 -14.39
C GLY A 588 21.45 10.92 -14.96
#